data_AF-A0AAU6HNK6-F1
#
_entry.id   AF-A0AAU6HNK6-F1
#
_cell.length_a   1.000
_cell.length_b   1.000
_cell.length_c   1.000
_cell.angle_alpha   90.00
_cell.angle_beta   90.00
_cell.angle_gamma   90.00
#
_symmetry.space_group_name_H-M   'P 1'
#
loop_
_entity.id
_entity.type
_entity.pdbx_description
1 polymer ?
#
loop_
_entity_poly.entity_id
_entity_poly.type
_entity_poly.pdbx_seq_one_letter_code
_entity_poly.pdbx_strand_id
1 'polypeptide(L)'
;MATLVPLGTAGTYGVLANTAITNTGLTVVSGDLGVSPAGAVTGFPPGTVTGTIHVNDAAAATAQADLLTGYANALVQPVTATVATELGGTTLTPGVYNSASGTFGLNGTLTLDAQGNPNAVFIFKTNTTLISGATGNVNLINQAKSANVFWQVGSSATLGAGSTLRGSILAFTSITATTGAIVDGRLLALGAAVTLDTNTVTVPALSTCSVVVQPVAGPVVVGQPTPVTAVVTCNGLPVSGASVTFNGGAAPVPATTNAAGIATGTLTFNTAGPATVTATVTASGTGCACTGVVSAPLPITVTPQPSCLVVVQPVAGPVVVGQPTPVTAVVTCNGLPVSGASVTFNGGAAPVTVTTNVAGVATGSLTFNTAGPATVTATVTASGTGCACTGVVSAPLPITVTPKTSPLSASPACWRVNLPFPFPSLFTATLTATLTPAQAGVPVTFFVSGLPVGTAVTNASGVATLNAGLSILQISASSYTAVATVGGVTVQATGSLVPCFPPA
;
A
#
# COMPACT_ATOMS: atom_id res chain seq x y z
N MET A 1 12.21 1.17 -33.49
CA MET A 1 13.11 2.34 -33.28
C MET A 1 14.42 1.81 -32.75
N ALA A 2 15.54 2.39 -33.17
CA ALA A 2 16.85 2.01 -32.64
C ALA A 2 16.93 2.30 -31.13
N THR A 3 17.54 1.40 -30.38
CA THR A 3 17.78 1.57 -28.94
C THR A 3 19.27 1.56 -28.66
N LEU A 4 19.70 2.16 -27.54
CA LEU A 4 21.11 2.17 -27.14
C LEU A 4 21.68 0.74 -27.09
N VAL A 5 22.93 0.61 -27.54
CA VAL A 5 23.68 -0.65 -27.44
C VAL A 5 24.38 -0.66 -26.08
N PRO A 6 24.10 -1.65 -25.20
CA PRO A 6 24.73 -1.72 -23.89
C PRO A 6 26.19 -2.15 -24.05
N LEU A 7 27.12 -1.20 -23.92
CA LEU A 7 28.57 -1.48 -24.01
C LEU A 7 29.17 -1.99 -22.70
N GLY A 8 28.38 -2.01 -21.62
CA GLY A 8 28.88 -2.47 -20.33
C GLY A 8 30.10 -1.67 -19.85
N THR A 9 31.06 -2.39 -19.28
CA THR A 9 32.39 -1.88 -18.92
C THR A 9 33.25 -1.51 -20.14
N ALA A 10 32.99 -2.07 -21.33
CA ALA A 10 33.66 -1.64 -22.58
C ALA A 10 33.36 -0.17 -22.93
N GLY A 11 32.34 0.42 -22.33
CA GLY A 11 31.98 1.83 -22.47
C GLY A 11 33.06 2.82 -22.02
N THR A 12 34.02 2.44 -21.17
CA THR A 12 35.12 3.33 -20.75
C THR A 12 36.36 3.24 -21.65
N TYR A 13 36.43 2.22 -22.50
CA TYR A 13 37.58 1.98 -23.36
C TYR A 13 37.50 2.81 -24.65
N GLY A 14 38.57 3.57 -24.91
CA GLY A 14 38.79 4.18 -26.23
C GLY A 14 39.23 3.13 -27.24
N VAL A 15 40.05 2.19 -26.79
CA VAL A 15 40.55 1.08 -27.61
C VAL A 15 40.47 -0.22 -26.81
N LEU A 16 39.80 -1.23 -27.37
CA LEU A 16 39.72 -2.58 -26.81
C LEU A 16 39.97 -3.60 -27.93
N ALA A 17 40.89 -4.53 -27.72
CA ALA A 17 41.25 -5.54 -28.72
C ALA A 17 41.36 -6.94 -28.11
N ASN A 18 41.30 -7.98 -28.97
CA ASN A 18 41.42 -9.36 -28.54
C ASN A 18 42.89 -9.82 -28.48
N THR A 19 43.63 -9.59 -29.57
CA THR A 19 44.95 -10.19 -29.78
C THR A 19 46.11 -9.20 -29.66
N ALA A 20 45.95 -7.96 -30.09
CA ALA A 20 47.00 -6.94 -29.97
C ALA A 20 46.44 -5.53 -30.11
N ILE A 21 47.13 -4.57 -29.50
CA ILE A 21 47.04 -3.15 -29.84
C ILE A 21 48.42 -2.68 -30.26
N THR A 22 48.54 -2.18 -31.48
CA THR A 22 49.80 -1.69 -32.03
C THR A 22 49.65 -0.25 -32.46
N ASN A 23 50.55 0.62 -31.99
CA ASN A 23 50.57 2.02 -32.36
C ASN A 23 51.90 2.43 -33.01
N THR A 24 51.79 3.28 -34.04
CA THR A 24 52.89 4.07 -34.59
C THR A 24 52.61 5.57 -34.35
N GLY A 25 53.64 6.36 -34.06
CA GLY A 25 53.48 7.81 -33.92
C GLY A 25 52.69 8.27 -32.69
N LEU A 26 52.34 9.56 -32.67
CA LEU A 26 51.83 10.27 -31.49
C LEU A 26 50.31 10.11 -31.32
N THR A 27 49.84 8.88 -31.15
CA THR A 27 48.42 8.64 -30.86
C THR A 27 48.06 9.09 -29.45
N VAL A 28 46.90 9.73 -29.31
CA VAL A 28 46.31 10.08 -28.01
C VAL A 28 45.00 9.33 -27.83
N VAL A 29 44.90 8.52 -26.78
CA VAL A 29 43.67 7.84 -26.37
C VAL A 29 43.15 8.48 -25.09
N SER A 30 42.04 9.21 -25.19
CA SER A 30 41.30 9.77 -24.07
C SER A 30 40.21 8.80 -23.61
N GLY A 31 40.62 7.82 -22.80
CA GLY A 31 39.83 6.69 -22.32
C GLY A 31 40.73 5.53 -21.90
N ASP A 32 40.16 4.43 -21.43
CA ASP A 32 40.94 3.23 -21.13
C ASP A 32 41.41 2.53 -22.41
N LEU A 33 42.51 1.78 -22.29
CA LEU A 33 43.07 0.98 -23.38
C LEU A 33 43.21 -0.47 -22.91
N GLY A 34 42.67 -1.43 -23.65
CA GLY A 34 42.50 -2.80 -23.16
C GLY A 34 42.84 -3.87 -24.17
N VAL A 35 43.52 -4.93 -23.74
CA VAL A 35 43.68 -6.15 -24.54
C VAL A 35 43.45 -7.39 -23.68
N SER A 36 42.68 -8.37 -24.18
CA SER A 36 42.33 -9.61 -23.47
C SER A 36 41.79 -10.65 -24.47
N PRO A 37 42.05 -11.97 -24.32
CA PRO A 37 42.59 -12.64 -23.13
C PRO A 37 44.11 -12.83 -23.08
N ALA A 38 44.81 -12.73 -24.21
CA ALA A 38 46.25 -13.02 -24.29
C ALA A 38 46.96 -12.16 -25.34
N GLY A 39 46.72 -10.85 -25.30
CA GLY A 39 47.31 -9.92 -26.24
C GLY A 39 48.38 -9.01 -25.66
N ALA A 40 48.98 -8.20 -26.53
CA ALA A 40 50.03 -7.26 -26.17
C ALA A 40 49.67 -5.84 -26.63
N VAL A 41 50.11 -4.84 -25.87
CA VAL A 41 50.04 -3.43 -26.25
C VAL A 41 51.46 -2.98 -26.60
N THR A 42 51.63 -2.42 -27.80
CA THR A 42 52.92 -1.91 -28.29
C THR A 42 52.75 -0.50 -28.88
N GLY A 43 53.78 0.34 -28.76
CA GLY A 43 53.74 1.71 -29.27
C GLY A 43 53.11 2.75 -28.34
N PHE A 44 52.92 2.41 -27.06
CA PHE A 44 52.54 3.32 -25.98
C PHE A 44 53.61 3.25 -24.88
N PRO A 45 54.74 3.99 -24.98
CA PRO A 45 55.03 5.14 -25.87
C PRO A 45 55.46 4.81 -27.32
N PRO A 46 55.42 5.77 -28.28
CA PRO A 46 55.20 7.22 -28.08
C PRO A 46 53.72 7.64 -28.02
N GLY A 47 52.79 6.72 -28.27
CA GLY A 47 51.38 6.97 -27.99
C GLY A 47 51.14 7.21 -26.50
N THR A 48 50.08 7.94 -26.17
CA THR A 48 49.67 8.25 -24.81
C THR A 48 48.23 7.83 -24.55
N VAL A 49 47.96 7.43 -23.31
CA VAL A 49 46.63 7.07 -22.81
C VAL A 49 46.34 7.91 -21.58
N THR A 50 45.20 8.59 -21.53
CA THR A 50 44.79 9.37 -20.34
C THR A 50 44.07 8.51 -19.30
N GLY A 51 43.47 7.39 -19.73
CA GLY A 51 42.90 6.38 -18.85
C GLY A 51 43.91 5.32 -18.43
N THR A 52 43.43 4.14 -18.05
CA THR A 52 44.25 3.02 -17.61
C THR A 52 44.53 2.06 -18.77
N ILE A 53 45.76 1.52 -18.82
CA ILE A 53 46.12 0.44 -19.74
C ILE A 53 45.89 -0.90 -19.03
N HIS A 54 44.97 -1.70 -19.56
CA HIS A 54 44.58 -3.02 -19.04
C HIS A 54 45.08 -4.14 -19.98
N VAL A 55 46.06 -4.92 -19.54
CA VAL A 55 46.66 -6.00 -20.36
C VAL A 55 46.38 -7.35 -19.72
N ASN A 56 45.48 -8.11 -20.34
CA ASN A 56 45.08 -9.47 -19.95
C ASN A 56 44.60 -9.59 -18.49
N ASP A 57 44.05 -8.50 -17.93
CA ASP A 57 43.52 -8.48 -16.57
C ASP A 57 42.01 -8.74 -16.55
N ALA A 58 41.45 -8.81 -15.34
CA ALA A 58 40.02 -9.04 -15.15
C ALA A 58 39.15 -7.93 -15.75
N ALA A 59 39.60 -6.67 -15.71
CA ALA A 59 38.83 -5.54 -16.25
C ALA A 59 38.73 -5.61 -17.78
N ALA A 60 39.84 -5.89 -18.47
CA ALA A 60 39.85 -6.10 -19.92
C ALA A 60 39.07 -7.36 -20.33
N ALA A 61 39.13 -8.43 -19.54
CA ALA A 61 38.33 -9.63 -19.77
C ALA A 61 36.82 -9.36 -19.64
N THR A 62 36.38 -8.65 -18.61
CA THR A 62 34.98 -8.23 -18.48
C THR A 62 34.57 -7.31 -19.61
N ALA A 63 35.42 -6.36 -20.01
CA ALA A 63 35.13 -5.47 -21.13
C ALA A 63 34.98 -6.23 -22.46
N GLN A 64 35.78 -7.26 -22.74
CA GLN A 64 35.60 -8.11 -23.93
C GLN A 64 34.27 -8.88 -23.91
N ALA A 65 33.85 -9.40 -22.75
CA ALA A 65 32.56 -10.08 -22.61
C ALA A 65 31.38 -9.11 -22.80
N ASP A 66 31.48 -7.90 -22.26
CA ASP A 66 30.49 -6.84 -22.42
C ASP A 66 30.42 -6.34 -23.88
N LEU A 67 31.57 -6.22 -24.55
CA LEU A 67 31.63 -5.92 -25.98
C LEU A 67 30.91 -6.97 -26.81
N LEU A 68 31.09 -8.27 -26.50
CA LEU A 68 30.40 -9.35 -27.20
C LEU A 68 28.88 -9.23 -27.03
N THR A 69 28.44 -8.90 -25.81
CA THR A 69 27.03 -8.64 -25.50
C THR A 69 26.49 -7.46 -26.30
N GLY A 70 27.22 -6.34 -26.34
CA GLY A 70 26.87 -5.16 -27.12
C GLY A 70 26.82 -5.44 -28.63
N TYR A 71 27.79 -6.18 -29.16
CA TYR A 71 27.82 -6.58 -30.57
C TYR A 71 26.61 -7.44 -30.94
N ALA A 72 26.31 -8.46 -30.12
CA ALA A 72 25.14 -9.31 -30.32
C ALA A 72 23.83 -8.51 -30.23
N ASN A 73 23.72 -7.56 -29.29
CA ASN A 73 22.57 -6.67 -29.18
C ASN A 73 22.38 -5.84 -30.45
N ALA A 74 23.44 -5.16 -30.93
CA ALA A 74 23.38 -4.35 -32.15
C ALA A 74 23.01 -5.19 -33.38
N LEU A 75 23.55 -6.41 -33.49
CA LEU A 75 23.30 -7.34 -34.59
C LEU A 75 21.83 -7.76 -34.69
N VAL A 76 21.13 -7.92 -33.56
CA VAL A 76 19.72 -8.37 -33.56
C VAL A 76 18.71 -7.24 -33.62
N GLN A 77 19.13 -5.97 -33.51
CA GLN A 77 18.17 -4.85 -33.57
C GLN A 77 17.44 -4.82 -34.93
N PRO A 78 16.10 -4.63 -34.94
CA PRO A 78 15.30 -4.58 -36.15
C PRO A 78 15.74 -3.46 -37.10
N VAL A 79 15.90 -3.80 -38.38
CA VAL A 79 16.36 -2.87 -39.43
C VAL A 79 15.27 -1.85 -39.73
N THR A 80 15.64 -0.57 -39.75
CA THR A 80 14.76 0.55 -40.15
C THR A 80 14.81 0.74 -41.67
N ALA A 81 16.01 0.69 -42.25
CA ALA A 81 16.19 0.79 -43.69
C ALA A 81 17.45 0.06 -44.16
N THR A 82 17.44 -0.38 -45.41
CA THR A 82 18.65 -0.79 -46.12
C THR A 82 19.10 0.36 -47.00
N VAL A 83 20.36 0.78 -46.90
CA VAL A 83 20.92 1.91 -47.63
C VAL A 83 22.07 1.47 -48.54
N ALA A 84 22.47 2.34 -49.45
CA ALA A 84 23.60 2.08 -50.35
C ALA A 84 24.91 1.86 -49.59
N THR A 85 25.89 1.26 -50.26
CA THR A 85 27.25 1.07 -49.73
C THR A 85 27.86 2.39 -49.28
N GLU A 86 27.77 3.43 -50.11
CA GLU A 86 28.39 4.72 -49.85
C GLU A 86 27.48 5.56 -48.94
N LEU A 87 28.03 5.99 -47.80
CA LEU A 87 27.35 6.81 -46.80
C LEU A 87 27.65 8.30 -46.98
N GLY A 88 28.76 8.65 -47.62
CA GLY A 88 29.15 10.03 -47.88
C GLY A 88 28.15 10.78 -48.76
N GLY A 89 27.89 12.02 -48.42
CA GLY A 89 26.89 12.86 -49.09
C GLY A 89 25.45 12.61 -48.65
N THR A 90 25.21 11.72 -47.69
CA THR A 90 23.86 11.40 -47.20
C THR A 90 23.56 12.07 -45.86
N THR A 91 22.26 12.25 -45.58
CA THR A 91 21.74 12.62 -44.26
C THR A 91 20.79 11.54 -43.79
N LEU A 92 21.02 11.00 -42.60
CA LEU A 92 20.21 9.94 -42.01
C LEU A 92 19.62 10.40 -40.67
N THR A 93 18.37 10.03 -40.44
CA THR A 93 17.62 10.25 -39.19
C THR A 93 17.85 9.09 -38.21
N PRO A 94 17.30 9.11 -36.98
CA PRO A 94 17.56 8.03 -36.02
C PRO A 94 17.00 6.69 -36.52
N GLY A 95 17.79 5.62 -36.44
CA GLY A 95 17.42 4.33 -37.01
C GLY A 95 18.52 3.28 -37.04
N VAL A 96 18.15 2.09 -37.50
CA VAL A 96 19.05 0.94 -37.74
C VAL A 96 19.19 0.75 -39.25
N TYR A 97 20.42 0.79 -39.76
CA TYR A 97 20.74 0.83 -41.18
C TYR A 97 21.58 -0.38 -41.59
N ASN A 98 21.08 -1.19 -42.53
CA ASN A 98 21.86 -2.24 -43.17
C ASN A 98 22.50 -1.71 -44.46
N SER A 99 23.68 -2.22 -44.81
CA SER A 99 24.22 -2.04 -46.16
C SER A 99 23.55 -2.98 -47.16
N ALA A 100 23.14 -2.45 -48.32
CA ALA A 100 22.61 -3.23 -49.44
C ALA A 100 23.62 -4.23 -50.02
N SER A 101 24.91 -3.90 -50.00
CA SER A 101 25.99 -4.75 -50.54
C SER A 101 26.69 -5.59 -49.46
N GLY A 102 26.29 -5.42 -48.20
CA GLY A 102 26.94 -6.03 -47.06
C GLY A 102 28.20 -5.30 -46.57
N THR A 103 28.66 -4.23 -47.23
CA THR A 103 29.81 -3.37 -46.82
C THR A 103 29.41 -1.89 -46.75
N PHE A 104 30.04 -1.10 -45.88
CA PHE A 104 29.91 0.36 -45.88
C PHE A 104 31.19 1.05 -46.33
N GLY A 105 31.03 2.05 -47.20
CA GLY A 105 32.03 3.04 -47.57
C GLY A 105 31.66 4.40 -47.00
N LEU A 106 32.66 5.19 -46.62
CA LEU A 106 32.49 6.58 -46.21
C LEU A 106 33.52 7.48 -46.91
N ASN A 107 33.11 8.04 -48.05
CA ASN A 107 33.87 9.02 -48.83
C ASN A 107 33.09 10.34 -48.90
N GLY A 108 33.55 11.37 -48.19
CA GLY A 108 32.79 12.59 -47.94
C GLY A 108 32.02 12.54 -46.63
N THR A 109 31.02 13.42 -46.47
CA THR A 109 30.35 13.63 -45.18
C THR A 109 29.04 12.86 -45.08
N LEU A 110 28.92 11.96 -44.09
CA LEU A 110 27.65 11.43 -43.59
C LEU A 110 27.12 12.38 -42.50
N THR A 111 25.89 12.86 -42.64
CA THR A 111 25.24 13.69 -41.61
C THR A 111 24.21 12.87 -40.84
N LEU A 112 24.30 12.87 -39.51
CA LEU A 112 23.34 12.25 -38.62
C LEU A 112 22.48 13.33 -37.97
N ASP A 113 21.20 13.35 -38.32
CA ASP A 113 20.23 14.33 -37.85
C ASP A 113 19.35 13.72 -36.76
N ALA A 114 19.53 14.17 -35.52
CA ALA A 114 18.71 13.70 -34.40
C ALA A 114 17.31 14.35 -34.32
N GLN A 115 16.98 15.29 -35.22
CA GLN A 115 15.67 15.94 -35.32
C GLN A 115 15.21 16.56 -33.99
N GLY A 116 16.17 17.08 -33.20
CA GLY A 116 15.92 17.69 -31.90
C GLY A 116 15.78 16.70 -30.73
N ASN A 117 15.98 15.40 -30.96
CA ASN A 117 15.95 14.38 -29.92
C ASN A 117 17.36 14.04 -29.38
N PRO A 118 17.73 14.48 -28.17
CA PRO A 118 19.06 14.20 -27.58
C PRO A 118 19.31 12.72 -27.23
N ASN A 119 18.27 11.88 -27.32
CA ASN A 119 18.32 10.44 -27.10
C ASN A 119 18.24 9.64 -28.42
N ALA A 120 18.33 10.32 -29.57
CA ALA A 120 18.39 9.67 -30.88
C ALA A 120 19.54 8.66 -30.95
N VAL A 121 19.28 7.48 -31.53
CA VAL A 121 20.25 6.40 -31.71
C VAL A 121 20.38 6.06 -33.19
N PHE A 122 21.62 5.83 -33.62
CA PHE A 122 21.96 5.43 -34.97
C PHE A 122 22.80 4.14 -34.92
N ILE A 123 22.37 3.10 -35.62
CA ILE A 123 23.10 1.83 -35.69
C ILE A 123 23.33 1.48 -37.14
N PHE A 124 24.59 1.31 -37.53
CA PHE A 124 25.01 0.86 -38.85
C PHE A 124 25.47 -0.58 -38.78
N LYS A 125 24.85 -1.45 -39.58
CA LYS A 125 25.11 -2.89 -39.62
C LYS A 125 25.65 -3.30 -40.99
N THR A 126 26.82 -3.91 -40.99
CA THR A 126 27.47 -4.45 -42.19
C THR A 126 27.91 -5.88 -41.93
N ASN A 127 27.63 -6.78 -42.88
CA ASN A 127 28.03 -8.18 -42.81
C ASN A 127 29.55 -8.35 -42.95
N THR A 128 30.22 -7.40 -43.61
CA THR A 128 31.65 -7.43 -43.87
C THR A 128 32.31 -6.17 -43.32
N THR A 129 32.84 -5.31 -44.20
CA THR A 129 33.75 -4.25 -43.84
C THR A 129 33.09 -2.88 -43.76
N LEU A 130 33.65 -2.03 -42.90
CA LEU A 130 33.48 -0.58 -42.93
C LEU A 130 34.81 0.05 -43.39
N ILE A 131 34.78 0.87 -44.43
CA ILE A 131 35.97 1.56 -44.94
C ILE A 131 35.66 3.06 -45.06
N SER A 132 36.39 3.91 -44.33
CA SER A 132 36.39 5.36 -44.63
C SER A 132 37.58 5.71 -45.52
N GLY A 133 37.33 6.56 -46.53
CA GLY A 133 38.39 7.23 -47.27
C GLY A 133 38.96 8.40 -46.47
N ALA A 134 40.00 9.05 -47.00
CA ALA A 134 40.63 10.20 -46.34
C ALA A 134 39.67 11.40 -46.14
N THR A 135 38.66 11.52 -47.00
CA THR A 135 37.60 12.54 -46.90
C THR A 135 36.39 12.09 -46.09
N GLY A 136 36.42 10.89 -45.52
CA GLY A 136 35.31 10.32 -44.77
C GLY A 136 35.07 11.06 -43.46
N ASN A 137 33.88 11.64 -43.29
CA ASN A 137 33.53 12.43 -42.12
C ASN A 137 32.12 12.10 -41.63
N VAL A 138 31.93 12.02 -40.31
CA VAL A 138 30.60 11.94 -39.69
C VAL A 138 30.29 13.25 -39.00
N ASN A 139 29.23 13.92 -39.45
CA ASN A 139 28.73 15.17 -38.90
C ASN A 139 27.48 14.90 -38.05
N LEU A 140 27.42 15.48 -36.85
CA LEU A 140 26.30 15.33 -35.91
C LEU A 140 25.55 16.65 -35.83
N ILE A 141 24.25 16.65 -36.14
CA ILE A 141 23.42 17.87 -36.08
C ILE A 141 22.18 17.65 -35.22
N ASN A 142 21.53 18.76 -34.85
CA ASN A 142 20.23 18.76 -34.17
C ASN A 142 20.18 17.86 -32.92
N GLN A 143 21.24 17.93 -32.10
CA GLN A 143 21.44 17.19 -30.85
C GLN A 143 21.87 15.71 -31.00
N ALA A 144 22.31 15.29 -32.18
CA ALA A 144 22.93 13.97 -32.32
C ALA A 144 24.23 13.90 -31.49
N LYS A 145 24.45 12.76 -30.83
CA LYS A 145 25.59 12.53 -29.93
C LYS A 145 26.40 11.33 -30.41
N SER A 146 27.73 11.44 -30.44
CA SER A 146 28.62 10.34 -30.78
C SER A 146 28.43 9.13 -29.84
N ALA A 147 28.08 9.36 -28.57
CA ALA A 147 27.75 8.31 -27.61
C ALA A 147 26.59 7.39 -28.04
N ASN A 148 25.72 7.84 -28.96
CA ASN A 148 24.54 7.10 -29.42
C ASN A 148 24.68 6.59 -30.86
N VAL A 149 25.89 6.62 -31.43
CA VAL A 149 26.19 6.11 -32.78
C VAL A 149 26.98 4.81 -32.64
N PHE A 150 26.51 3.75 -33.29
CA PHE A 150 27.12 2.41 -33.21
C PHE A 150 27.34 1.84 -34.60
N TRP A 151 28.52 1.26 -34.81
CA TRP A 151 28.91 0.61 -36.05
C TRP A 151 29.15 -0.88 -35.75
N GLN A 152 28.18 -1.72 -36.05
CA GLN A 152 28.32 -3.17 -35.96
C GLN A 152 28.92 -3.67 -37.28
N VAL A 153 30.16 -4.15 -37.22
CA VAL A 153 30.97 -4.53 -38.39
C VAL A 153 31.27 -6.02 -38.36
N GLY A 154 30.74 -6.76 -39.34
CA GLY A 154 30.81 -8.23 -39.39
C GLY A 154 32.19 -8.81 -39.68
N SER A 155 33.12 -7.99 -40.18
CA SER A 155 34.55 -8.31 -40.21
C SER A 155 35.37 -7.14 -39.63
N SER A 156 36.07 -6.40 -40.48
CA SER A 156 37.05 -5.39 -40.09
C SER A 156 36.63 -3.98 -40.49
N ALA A 157 37.06 -3.00 -39.69
CA ALA A 157 36.94 -1.59 -40.02
C ALA A 157 38.31 -0.99 -40.39
N THR A 158 38.37 -0.21 -41.46
CA THR A 158 39.56 0.54 -41.86
C THR A 158 39.21 2.02 -41.95
N LEU A 159 39.88 2.85 -41.16
CA LEU A 159 39.69 4.30 -41.17
C LEU A 159 40.80 4.98 -41.97
N GLY A 160 40.42 5.68 -43.04
CA GLY A 160 41.34 6.39 -43.93
C GLY A 160 42.05 7.57 -43.27
N ALA A 161 43.18 7.97 -43.85
CA ALA A 161 44.07 8.96 -43.25
C ALA A 161 43.38 10.31 -43.09
N GLY A 162 43.43 10.89 -41.89
CA GLY A 162 42.75 12.16 -41.58
C GLY A 162 41.21 12.11 -41.54
N SER A 163 40.59 10.93 -41.68
CA SER A 163 39.13 10.79 -41.59
C SER A 163 38.61 11.10 -40.18
N THR A 164 37.37 11.57 -40.04
CA THR A 164 36.73 11.82 -38.75
C THR A 164 35.51 10.93 -38.56
N LEU A 165 35.62 9.95 -37.67
CA LEU A 165 34.52 9.06 -37.31
C LEU A 165 33.90 9.47 -35.97
N ARG A 166 32.57 9.37 -35.89
CA ARG A 166 31.80 9.57 -34.65
C ARG A 166 31.06 8.28 -34.32
N GLY A 167 31.15 7.82 -33.08
CA GLY A 167 30.49 6.61 -32.60
C GLY A 167 31.41 5.45 -32.22
N SER A 168 30.80 4.41 -31.65
CA SER A 168 31.53 3.22 -31.21
C SER A 168 31.55 2.19 -32.34
N ILE A 169 32.75 1.78 -32.78
CA ILE A 169 32.94 0.70 -33.74
C ILE A 169 33.07 -0.62 -32.98
N LEU A 170 32.19 -1.56 -33.27
CA LEU A 170 32.19 -2.93 -32.74
C LEU A 170 32.50 -3.87 -33.91
N ALA A 171 33.79 -4.16 -34.12
CA ALA A 171 34.26 -4.99 -35.21
C ALA A 171 34.44 -6.44 -34.76
N PHE A 172 33.95 -7.39 -35.57
CA PHE A 172 34.08 -8.81 -35.27
C PHE A 172 35.54 -9.29 -35.33
N THR A 173 36.32 -8.78 -36.30
CA THR A 173 37.73 -9.17 -36.47
C THR A 173 38.67 -8.07 -36.00
N SER A 174 39.03 -7.11 -36.85
CA SER A 174 40.09 -6.12 -36.55
C SER A 174 39.65 -4.69 -36.87
N ILE A 175 40.39 -3.73 -36.32
CA ILE A 175 40.22 -2.31 -36.65
C ILE A 175 41.60 -1.71 -36.99
N THR A 176 41.67 -0.99 -38.11
CA THR A 176 42.87 -0.24 -38.50
C THR A 176 42.51 1.23 -38.63
N ALA A 177 43.02 2.08 -37.74
CA ALA A 177 42.98 3.53 -37.93
C ALA A 177 44.30 3.97 -38.55
N THR A 178 44.26 4.46 -39.78
CA THR A 178 45.46 4.95 -40.47
C THR A 178 45.82 6.38 -40.04
N THR A 179 46.95 6.89 -40.53
CA THR A 179 47.61 8.11 -40.06
C THR A 179 46.64 9.27 -39.86
N GLY A 180 46.55 9.78 -38.62
CA GLY A 180 45.81 11.00 -38.32
C GLY A 180 44.28 10.86 -38.32
N ALA A 181 43.73 9.65 -38.46
CA ALA A 181 42.28 9.48 -38.28
C ALA A 181 41.84 9.90 -36.86
N ILE A 182 40.70 10.59 -36.79
CA ILE A 182 40.10 11.12 -35.56
C ILE A 182 38.85 10.31 -35.25
N VAL A 183 38.73 9.87 -34.00
CA VAL A 183 37.62 9.09 -33.50
C VAL A 183 37.08 9.76 -32.24
N ASP A 184 35.87 10.34 -32.32
CA ASP A 184 35.09 10.66 -31.12
C ASP A 184 34.06 9.56 -30.94
N GLY A 185 34.46 8.58 -30.15
CA GLY A 185 33.95 7.23 -30.26
C GLY A 185 34.83 6.21 -29.56
N ARG A 186 34.73 4.96 -30.03
CA ARG A 186 35.48 3.81 -29.50
C ARG A 186 35.90 2.90 -30.63
N LEU A 187 37.05 2.25 -30.49
CA LEU A 187 37.56 1.22 -31.40
C LEU A 187 37.58 -0.11 -30.65
N LEU A 188 36.54 -0.92 -30.82
CA LEU A 188 36.30 -2.14 -30.06
C LEU A 188 36.33 -3.36 -30.99
N ALA A 189 37.41 -4.15 -30.95
CA ALA A 189 37.62 -5.34 -31.78
C ALA A 189 37.45 -6.63 -30.96
N LEU A 190 36.53 -7.49 -31.39
CA LEU A 190 36.16 -8.74 -30.71
C LEU A 190 37.14 -9.89 -30.93
N GLY A 191 37.66 -10.04 -32.14
CA GLY A 191 38.35 -11.25 -32.57
C GLY A 191 39.85 -11.10 -32.84
N ALA A 192 40.33 -9.88 -33.11
CA ALA A 192 41.70 -9.63 -33.50
C ALA A 192 42.23 -8.27 -33.00
N ALA A 193 43.19 -7.70 -33.72
CA ALA A 193 43.98 -6.55 -33.30
C ALA A 193 43.33 -5.20 -33.63
N VAL A 194 43.73 -4.17 -32.90
CA VAL A 194 43.55 -2.77 -33.27
C VAL A 194 44.91 -2.16 -33.63
N THR A 195 45.03 -1.59 -34.83
CA THR A 195 46.25 -0.91 -35.30
C THR A 195 46.00 0.59 -35.44
N LEU A 196 46.91 1.40 -34.92
CA LEU A 196 46.81 2.86 -34.82
C LEU A 196 48.06 3.52 -35.43
N ASP A 197 47.88 4.70 -36.02
CA ASP A 197 48.94 5.58 -36.49
C ASP A 197 48.56 7.06 -36.24
N THR A 198 49.24 7.70 -35.29
CA THR A 198 49.12 9.14 -35.01
C THR A 198 47.65 9.61 -34.87
N ASN A 199 46.81 8.83 -34.19
CA ASN A 199 45.37 9.05 -34.10
C ASN A 199 44.97 9.87 -32.87
N THR A 200 43.78 10.47 -32.92
CA THR A 200 43.11 10.98 -31.70
C THR A 200 41.85 10.16 -31.47
N VAL A 201 41.80 9.42 -30.37
CA VAL A 201 40.64 8.63 -29.96
C VAL A 201 40.10 9.21 -28.67
N THR A 202 38.89 9.75 -28.68
CA THR A 202 38.23 10.35 -27.53
C THR A 202 36.96 9.58 -27.22
N VAL A 203 36.90 8.96 -26.04
CA VAL A 203 35.67 8.31 -25.58
C VAL A 203 34.61 9.38 -25.35
N PRO A 204 33.43 9.29 -25.99
CA PRO A 204 32.35 10.24 -25.76
C PRO A 204 31.96 10.21 -24.29
N ALA A 205 31.76 11.39 -23.69
CA ALA A 205 31.27 11.52 -22.32
C ALA A 205 29.98 10.70 -22.16
N LEU A 206 30.06 9.60 -21.40
CA LEU A 206 28.94 8.69 -21.16
C LEU A 206 27.79 9.47 -20.51
N SER A 207 26.68 9.68 -21.22
CA SER A 207 25.61 10.55 -20.72
C SER A 207 24.21 10.09 -21.13
N THR A 208 23.71 9.02 -20.52
CA THR A 208 22.32 8.98 -20.01
C THR A 208 22.24 8.07 -18.79
N CYS A 209 22.31 8.67 -17.61
CA CYS A 209 21.80 8.01 -16.43
C CYS A 209 20.27 8.13 -16.43
N SER A 210 19.58 7.03 -16.13
CA SER A 210 18.12 6.94 -16.09
C SER A 210 17.69 6.42 -14.73
N VAL A 211 16.63 6.99 -14.19
CA VAL A 211 15.96 6.50 -12.99
C VAL A 211 14.48 6.27 -13.30
N VAL A 212 14.00 5.06 -13.03
CA VAL A 212 12.61 4.68 -13.31
C VAL A 212 11.99 4.13 -12.02
N VAL A 213 10.91 4.74 -11.56
CA VAL A 213 10.09 4.21 -10.46
C VAL A 213 9.28 3.02 -10.99
N GLN A 214 9.33 1.89 -10.29
CA GLN A 214 8.58 0.70 -10.65
C GLN A 214 7.11 0.81 -10.19
N PRO A 215 6.17 0.12 -10.85
CA PRO A 215 4.78 0.06 -10.39
C PRO A 215 4.68 -0.37 -8.93
N VAL A 216 3.88 0.37 -8.14
CA VAL A 216 3.64 0.04 -6.73
C VAL A 216 2.79 -1.23 -6.66
N ALA A 217 3.23 -2.21 -5.87
CA ALA A 217 2.52 -3.47 -5.68
C ALA A 217 1.46 -3.34 -4.58
N GLY A 218 0.21 -3.72 -4.89
CA GLY A 218 -0.90 -3.72 -3.94
C GLY A 218 -1.61 -2.36 -3.78
N PRO A 219 -2.67 -2.31 -2.96
CA PRO A 219 -3.41 -1.08 -2.71
C PRO A 219 -2.59 -0.10 -1.85
N VAL A 220 -2.59 1.17 -2.24
CA VAL A 220 -2.00 2.26 -1.46
C VAL A 220 -3.08 2.84 -0.57
N VAL A 221 -2.91 2.77 0.75
CA VAL A 221 -3.93 3.19 1.74
C VAL A 221 -3.42 4.36 2.57
N VAL A 222 -4.28 5.35 2.84
CA VAL A 222 -3.94 6.48 3.73
C VAL A 222 -3.38 5.98 5.07
N GLY A 223 -2.26 6.58 5.50
CA GLY A 223 -1.61 6.28 6.78
C GLY A 223 -0.81 4.98 6.82
N GLN A 224 -0.87 4.13 5.78
CA GLN A 224 -0.11 2.88 5.74
C GLN A 224 1.25 3.03 5.04
N PRO A 225 2.29 2.30 5.49
CA PRO A 225 3.56 2.22 4.79
C PRO A 225 3.38 1.58 3.40
N THR A 226 3.82 2.26 2.37
CA THR A 226 3.73 1.84 0.96
C THR A 226 5.14 1.60 0.42
N PRO A 227 5.54 0.33 0.18
CA PRO A 227 6.83 0.02 -0.42
C PRO A 227 6.92 0.60 -1.83
N VAL A 228 8.05 1.26 -2.14
CA VAL A 228 8.36 1.78 -3.46
C VAL A 228 9.76 1.35 -3.88
N THR A 229 9.94 1.13 -5.18
CA THR A 229 11.25 0.79 -5.75
C THR A 229 11.55 1.63 -6.99
N ALA A 230 12.82 1.91 -7.21
CA ALA A 230 13.31 2.56 -8.42
C ALA A 230 14.56 1.85 -8.93
N VAL A 231 14.71 1.81 -10.25
CA VAL A 231 15.89 1.25 -10.92
C VAL A 231 16.70 2.41 -11.48
N VAL A 232 17.97 2.48 -11.08
CA VAL A 232 18.95 3.43 -11.63
C VAL A 232 19.85 2.66 -12.59
N THR A 233 19.85 3.08 -13.85
CA THR A 233 20.78 2.56 -14.85
C THR A 233 21.62 3.67 -15.44
N CYS A 234 22.87 3.36 -15.79
CA CYS A 234 23.69 4.21 -16.63
C CYS A 234 24.15 3.38 -17.82
N ASN A 235 23.85 3.85 -19.03
CA ASN A 235 24.11 3.12 -20.28
C ASN A 235 23.47 1.71 -20.29
N GLY A 236 22.30 1.56 -19.65
CA GLY A 236 21.59 0.29 -19.52
C GLY A 236 22.14 -0.67 -18.46
N LEU A 237 23.26 -0.34 -17.80
CA LEU A 237 23.81 -1.11 -16.69
C LEU A 237 23.28 -0.62 -15.35
N PRO A 238 23.08 -1.52 -14.37
CA PRO A 238 22.76 -1.14 -13.00
C PRO A 238 23.82 -0.25 -12.34
N VAL A 239 23.41 0.81 -11.65
CA VAL A 239 24.31 1.65 -10.85
C VAL A 239 24.22 1.22 -9.39
N SER A 240 25.28 0.61 -8.86
CA SER A 240 25.37 0.22 -7.44
C SER A 240 25.79 1.41 -6.55
N GLY A 241 25.21 1.52 -5.35
CA GLY A 241 25.60 2.51 -4.34
C GLY A 241 25.18 3.96 -4.64
N ALA A 242 24.30 4.20 -5.61
CA ALA A 242 23.72 5.53 -5.86
C ALA A 242 22.72 5.89 -4.75
N SER A 243 22.75 7.14 -4.29
CA SER A 243 21.74 7.67 -3.36
C SER A 243 20.53 8.17 -4.15
N VAL A 244 19.35 7.69 -3.79
CA VAL A 244 18.06 7.99 -4.42
C VAL A 244 17.11 8.55 -3.37
N THR A 245 16.32 9.56 -3.71
CA THR A 245 15.28 10.11 -2.85
C THR A 245 13.92 9.93 -3.52
N PHE A 246 13.02 9.21 -2.86
CA PHE A 246 11.62 9.07 -3.26
C PHE A 246 10.80 10.26 -2.75
N ASN A 247 9.99 10.84 -3.62
CA ASN A 247 9.09 11.96 -3.31
C ASN A 247 7.64 11.59 -3.63
N GLY A 248 6.69 12.34 -3.06
CA GLY A 248 5.25 12.19 -3.30
C GLY A 248 4.44 11.73 -2.09
N GLY A 249 5.10 11.19 -1.05
CA GLY A 249 4.49 10.91 0.25
C GLY A 249 4.51 12.11 1.20
N ALA A 250 4.20 11.87 2.47
CA ALA A 250 4.19 12.89 3.53
C ALA A 250 5.55 13.56 3.76
N ALA A 251 6.65 12.86 3.49
CA ALA A 251 8.01 13.37 3.50
C ALA A 251 8.88 12.65 2.44
N PRO A 252 9.96 13.28 1.94
CA PRO A 252 10.97 12.63 1.11
C PRO A 252 11.67 11.49 1.85
N VAL A 253 11.95 10.38 1.16
CA VAL A 253 12.60 9.20 1.75
C VAL A 253 13.88 8.84 0.98
N PRO A 254 15.06 8.93 1.59
CA PRO A 254 16.31 8.50 0.97
C PRO A 254 16.47 6.97 0.99
N ALA A 255 17.13 6.44 -0.03
CA ALA A 255 17.48 5.04 -0.23
C ALA A 255 18.79 4.93 -1.02
N THR A 256 19.42 3.76 -1.00
CA THR A 256 20.63 3.48 -1.79
C THR A 256 20.39 2.29 -2.72
N THR A 257 20.96 2.32 -3.92
CA THR A 257 20.85 1.20 -4.86
C THR A 257 21.73 0.02 -4.46
N ASN A 258 21.21 -1.20 -4.64
CA ASN A 258 21.98 -2.45 -4.51
C ASN A 258 22.81 -2.74 -5.78
N ALA A 259 23.49 -3.89 -5.82
CA ALA A 259 24.30 -4.32 -6.98
C ALA A 259 23.49 -4.45 -8.30
N ALA A 260 22.18 -4.67 -8.20
CA ALA A 260 21.26 -4.72 -9.35
C ALA A 260 20.66 -3.33 -9.66
N GLY A 261 21.18 -2.24 -9.07
CA GLY A 261 20.76 -0.87 -9.36
C GLY A 261 19.39 -0.51 -8.79
N ILE A 262 18.85 -1.34 -7.89
CA ILE A 262 17.52 -1.17 -7.31
C ILE A 262 17.63 -0.45 -5.96
N ALA A 263 16.96 0.70 -5.84
CA ALA A 263 16.72 1.37 -4.57
C ALA A 263 15.31 1.02 -4.07
N THR A 264 15.19 0.72 -2.77
CA THR A 264 13.91 0.40 -2.12
C THR A 264 13.66 1.36 -0.97
N GLY A 265 12.45 1.92 -0.91
CA GLY A 265 12.02 2.83 0.14
C GLY A 265 10.59 2.55 0.57
N THR A 266 10.10 3.32 1.54
CA THR A 266 8.71 3.19 2.02
C THR A 266 8.13 4.58 2.24
N LEU A 267 7.07 4.93 1.52
CA LEU A 267 6.36 6.19 1.65
C LEU A 267 5.09 6.01 2.50
N THR A 268 4.62 7.09 3.12
CA THR A 268 3.29 7.15 3.77
C THR A 268 2.52 8.32 3.20
N PHE A 269 1.23 8.14 2.93
CA PHE A 269 0.37 9.18 2.35
C PHE A 269 -0.66 9.63 3.40
N ASN A 270 -0.85 10.94 3.54
CA ASN A 270 -1.75 11.54 4.54
C ASN A 270 -3.15 11.86 3.97
N THR A 271 -3.35 11.78 2.67
CA THR A 271 -4.60 12.18 2.00
C THR A 271 -4.98 11.15 0.94
N ALA A 272 -6.26 10.82 0.85
CA ALA A 272 -6.80 9.94 -0.18
C ALA A 272 -6.98 10.69 -1.50
N GLY A 273 -6.92 9.98 -2.63
CA GLY A 273 -7.07 10.55 -3.97
C GLY A 273 -5.90 10.25 -4.90
N PRO A 274 -5.85 10.87 -6.07
CA PRO A 274 -4.73 10.73 -7.01
C PRO A 274 -3.46 11.34 -6.41
N ALA A 275 -2.35 10.62 -6.51
CA ALA A 275 -1.03 11.08 -6.11
C ALA A 275 0.01 10.66 -7.16
N THR A 276 1.22 11.22 -7.07
CA THR A 276 2.34 10.87 -7.95
C THR A 276 3.58 10.55 -7.12
N VAL A 277 4.33 9.54 -7.55
CA VAL A 277 5.63 9.20 -6.97
C VAL A 277 6.72 9.54 -7.98
N THR A 278 7.80 10.16 -7.50
CA THR A 278 9.01 10.40 -8.30
C THR A 278 10.24 9.93 -7.51
N ALA A 279 11.32 9.62 -8.23
CA ALA A 279 12.62 9.34 -7.64
C ALA A 279 13.67 10.30 -8.21
N THR A 280 14.51 10.86 -7.35
CA THR A 280 15.63 11.74 -7.73
C THR A 280 16.94 11.11 -7.27
N VAL A 281 17.94 11.03 -8.14
CA VAL A 281 19.28 10.58 -7.75
C VAL A 281 20.04 11.76 -7.14
N THR A 282 20.43 11.67 -5.88
CA THR A 282 21.05 12.76 -5.11
C THR A 282 22.57 12.63 -4.98
N ALA A 283 23.12 11.43 -5.18
CA ALA A 283 24.55 11.20 -5.32
C ALA A 283 24.81 9.94 -6.16
N SER A 284 25.86 9.96 -6.98
CA SER A 284 26.25 8.82 -7.81
C SER A 284 27.21 7.85 -7.11
N GLY A 285 27.05 6.55 -7.41
CA GLY A 285 28.07 5.53 -7.12
C GLY A 285 29.26 5.61 -8.09
N THR A 286 30.22 4.70 -7.94
CA THR A 286 31.57 4.73 -8.57
C THR A 286 31.62 4.62 -10.09
N GLY A 287 30.48 4.49 -10.80
CA GLY A 287 30.44 4.16 -12.23
C GLY A 287 29.90 5.22 -13.19
N CYS A 288 29.16 6.25 -12.73
CA CYS A 288 28.51 7.23 -13.63
C CYS A 288 27.97 8.46 -12.88
N ALA A 289 28.06 9.67 -13.45
CA ALA A 289 27.51 10.90 -12.86
C ALA A 289 25.99 10.98 -13.03
N CYS A 290 25.25 10.39 -12.07
CA CYS A 290 23.79 10.32 -12.06
C CYS A 290 23.09 11.41 -11.25
N THR A 291 23.86 12.26 -10.57
CA THR A 291 23.31 13.28 -9.65
C THR A 291 22.39 14.26 -10.37
N GLY A 292 21.19 14.47 -9.82
CA GLY A 292 20.17 15.38 -10.35
C GLY A 292 19.20 14.75 -11.35
N VAL A 293 19.36 13.48 -11.73
CA VAL A 293 18.41 12.80 -12.61
C VAL A 293 17.11 12.50 -11.86
N VAL A 294 15.97 12.86 -12.46
CA VAL A 294 14.61 12.69 -11.91
C VAL A 294 13.80 11.74 -12.80
N SER A 295 13.04 10.84 -12.20
CA SER A 295 12.17 9.92 -12.93
C SER A 295 10.96 10.66 -13.52
N ALA A 296 10.35 10.07 -14.56
CA ALA A 296 8.98 10.43 -14.89
C ALA A 296 8.05 10.21 -13.67
N PRO A 297 6.98 11.01 -13.49
CA PRO A 297 6.02 10.79 -12.42
C PRO A 297 5.25 9.49 -12.63
N LEU A 298 5.22 8.64 -11.61
CA LEU A 298 4.35 7.46 -11.57
C LEU A 298 3.01 7.85 -10.92
N PRO A 299 1.89 7.88 -11.66
CA PRO A 299 0.58 8.12 -11.07
C PRO A 299 0.13 6.91 -10.24
N ILE A 300 -0.44 7.18 -9.08
CA ILE A 300 -1.05 6.20 -8.18
C ILE A 300 -2.39 6.74 -7.64
N THR A 301 -3.20 5.85 -7.08
CA THR A 301 -4.43 6.20 -6.37
C THR A 301 -4.32 5.75 -4.93
N VAL A 302 -4.38 6.69 -3.99
CA VAL A 302 -4.41 6.44 -2.55
C VAL A 302 -5.86 6.24 -2.13
N THR A 303 -6.20 5.06 -1.63
CA THR A 303 -7.54 4.75 -1.13
C THR A 303 -7.68 5.12 0.35
N PRO A 304 -8.90 5.48 0.80
CA PRO A 304 -9.18 5.68 2.22
C PRO A 304 -8.88 4.42 3.05
N GLN A 305 -8.52 4.59 4.33
CA GLN A 305 -8.33 3.50 5.29
C GLN A 305 -9.62 2.68 5.52
N PRO A 306 -9.58 1.34 5.70
CA PRO A 306 -10.78 0.49 5.61
C PRO A 306 -11.71 0.51 6.85
N SER A 307 -12.94 0.03 6.65
CA SER A 307 -14.17 0.23 7.44
C SER A 307 -14.05 -0.15 8.92
N CYS A 308 -14.26 0.83 9.79
CA CYS A 308 -14.54 0.57 11.20
C CYS A 308 -15.96 0.01 11.36
N LEU A 309 -16.13 -0.98 12.21
CA LEU A 309 -17.40 -1.63 12.52
C LEU A 309 -17.68 -1.51 14.02
N VAL A 310 -18.91 -1.13 14.36
CA VAL A 310 -19.41 -1.20 15.75
C VAL A 310 -20.63 -2.12 15.78
N VAL A 311 -20.58 -3.12 16.67
CA VAL A 311 -21.65 -4.10 16.84
C VAL A 311 -22.10 -4.10 18.30
N VAL A 312 -23.40 -3.87 18.53
CA VAL A 312 -24.01 -4.04 19.87
C VAL A 312 -24.19 -5.54 20.10
N GLN A 313 -23.72 -6.04 21.23
CA GLN A 313 -23.89 -7.45 21.59
C GLN A 313 -25.29 -7.71 22.16
N PRO A 314 -25.80 -8.94 22.08
CA PRO A 314 -27.07 -9.31 22.71
C PRO A 314 -27.08 -8.95 24.20
N VAL A 315 -28.16 -8.30 24.64
CA VAL A 315 -28.37 -7.92 26.04
C VAL A 315 -28.58 -9.19 26.88
N ALA A 316 -27.82 -9.35 27.95
CA ALA A 316 -27.92 -10.50 28.84
C ALA A 316 -29.00 -10.29 29.90
N GLY A 317 -29.92 -11.25 30.02
CA GLY A 317 -30.99 -11.25 31.02
C GLY A 317 -32.26 -10.48 30.61
N PRO A 318 -33.31 -10.53 31.45
CA PRO A 318 -34.55 -9.81 31.18
C PRO A 318 -34.36 -8.30 31.31
N VAL A 319 -34.80 -7.55 30.30
CA VAL A 319 -34.83 -6.09 30.33
C VAL A 319 -36.12 -5.66 31.00
N VAL A 320 -36.06 -5.10 32.21
CA VAL A 320 -37.25 -4.74 32.99
C VAL A 320 -37.40 -3.22 33.08
N VAL A 321 -38.64 -2.72 32.93
CA VAL A 321 -38.93 -1.28 33.07
C VAL A 321 -38.36 -0.70 34.37
N GLY A 322 -37.62 0.41 34.24
CA GLY A 322 -37.04 1.16 35.35
C GLY A 322 -35.80 0.54 35.99
N GLN A 323 -35.29 -0.60 35.49
CA GLN A 323 -34.04 -1.19 35.97
C GLN A 323 -32.86 -0.89 35.03
N PRO A 324 -31.65 -0.64 35.58
CA PRO A 324 -30.44 -0.52 34.79
C PRO A 324 -30.18 -1.80 33.99
N THR A 325 -30.07 -1.66 32.68
CA THR A 325 -29.86 -2.75 31.73
C THR A 325 -28.45 -2.63 31.17
N PRO A 326 -27.52 -3.57 31.47
CA PRO A 326 -26.19 -3.55 30.90
C PRO A 326 -26.22 -3.69 29.38
N VAL A 327 -25.47 -2.86 28.67
CA VAL A 327 -25.29 -2.93 27.23
C VAL A 327 -23.81 -2.95 26.88
N THR A 328 -23.44 -3.76 25.90
CA THR A 328 -22.07 -3.85 25.40
C THR A 328 -22.01 -3.68 23.90
N ALA A 329 -20.94 -3.07 23.41
CA ALA A 329 -20.63 -2.97 21.99
C ALA A 329 -19.16 -3.28 21.76
N VAL A 330 -18.85 -3.92 20.64
CA VAL A 330 -17.49 -4.18 20.19
C VAL A 330 -17.19 -3.27 19.02
N VAL A 331 -16.10 -2.52 19.12
CA VAL A 331 -15.57 -1.69 18.02
C VAL A 331 -14.35 -2.39 17.45
N THR A 332 -14.42 -2.75 16.17
CA THR A 332 -13.30 -3.34 15.44
C THR A 332 -12.94 -2.51 14.22
N CYS A 333 -11.66 -2.51 13.88
CA CYS A 333 -11.14 -1.97 12.63
C CYS A 333 -10.38 -3.08 11.93
N ASN A 334 -10.82 -3.47 10.73
CA ASN A 334 -10.27 -4.62 9.99
C ASN A 334 -10.21 -5.90 10.84
N GLY A 335 -11.19 -6.11 11.71
CA GLY A 335 -11.27 -7.26 12.61
C GLY A 335 -10.44 -7.15 13.90
N LEU A 336 -9.63 -6.10 14.08
CA LEU A 336 -8.85 -5.87 15.30
C LEU A 336 -9.59 -4.96 16.28
N PRO A 337 -9.48 -5.17 17.61
CA PRO A 337 -10.14 -4.32 18.59
C PRO A 337 -9.60 -2.89 18.64
N VAL A 338 -10.49 -1.90 18.75
CA VAL A 338 -10.12 -0.47 18.89
C VAL A 338 -10.20 -0.03 20.35
N SER A 339 -9.06 0.24 20.98
CA SER A 339 -9.01 0.71 22.37
C SER A 339 -9.16 2.24 22.50
N GLY A 340 -9.81 2.70 23.56
CA GLY A 340 -9.97 4.13 23.87
C GLY A 340 -10.94 4.91 22.98
N ALA A 341 -11.74 4.24 22.15
CA ALA A 341 -12.78 4.89 21.36
C ALA A 341 -13.98 5.27 22.24
N SER A 342 -14.56 6.46 22.04
CA SER A 342 -15.78 6.88 22.72
C SER A 342 -17.01 6.37 21.96
N VAL A 343 -17.91 5.67 22.66
CA VAL A 343 -19.10 5.02 22.12
C VAL A 343 -20.33 5.48 22.89
N THR A 344 -21.32 6.00 22.17
CA THR A 344 -22.62 6.43 22.72
C THR A 344 -23.70 5.40 22.40
N PHE A 345 -24.31 4.82 23.43
CA PHE A 345 -25.48 3.96 23.32
C PHE A 345 -26.77 4.79 23.35
N ASN A 346 -27.68 4.50 22.42
CA ASN A 346 -28.99 5.13 22.27
C ASN A 346 -30.11 4.09 22.37
N GLY A 347 -31.34 4.54 22.65
CA GLY A 347 -32.54 3.69 22.71
C GLY A 347 -33.18 3.55 24.10
N GLY A 348 -32.48 3.96 25.16
CA GLY A 348 -33.01 4.08 26.51
C GLY A 348 -33.63 5.46 26.80
N ALA A 349 -33.95 5.73 28.07
CA ALA A 349 -34.49 7.00 28.54
C ALA A 349 -33.57 8.21 28.26
N ALA A 350 -32.24 7.98 28.26
CA ALA A 350 -31.23 8.95 27.86
C ALA A 350 -30.02 8.23 27.23
N PRO A 351 -29.30 8.86 26.29
CA PRO A 351 -28.04 8.33 25.75
C PRO A 351 -26.95 8.18 26.82
N VAL A 352 -26.09 7.16 26.67
CA VAL A 352 -24.96 6.92 27.58
C VAL A 352 -23.67 6.77 26.78
N THR A 353 -22.63 7.53 27.14
CA THR A 353 -21.33 7.50 26.45
C THR A 353 -20.26 6.88 27.35
N VAL A 354 -19.50 5.94 26.81
CA VAL A 354 -18.41 5.21 27.50
C VAL A 354 -17.24 4.98 26.55
N THR A 355 -16.08 4.60 27.07
CA THR A 355 -14.89 4.31 26.26
C THR A 355 -14.63 2.81 26.11
N THR A 356 -14.06 2.37 24.99
CA THR A 356 -13.65 0.98 24.80
C THR A 356 -12.41 0.62 25.61
N ASN A 357 -12.37 -0.60 26.15
CA ASN A 357 -11.19 -1.16 26.81
C ASN A 357 -10.14 -1.68 25.79
N VAL A 358 -9.09 -2.36 26.25
CA VAL A 358 -8.04 -2.94 25.38
C VAL A 358 -8.55 -4.01 24.41
N ALA A 359 -9.66 -4.66 24.73
CA ALA A 359 -10.33 -5.64 23.88
C ALA A 359 -11.38 -4.99 22.95
N GLY A 360 -11.39 -3.66 22.84
CA GLY A 360 -12.32 -2.93 21.97
C GLY A 360 -13.78 -2.97 22.43
N VAL A 361 -14.03 -3.35 23.68
CA VAL A 361 -15.37 -3.49 24.25
C VAL A 361 -15.73 -2.23 25.04
N ALA A 362 -16.86 -1.63 24.69
CA ALA A 362 -17.52 -0.56 25.43
C ALA A 362 -18.68 -1.15 26.24
N THR A 363 -18.75 -0.86 27.54
CA THR A 363 -19.80 -1.36 28.45
C THR A 363 -20.46 -0.18 29.14
N GLY A 364 -21.79 -0.08 29.02
CA GLY A 364 -22.61 0.95 29.65
C GLY A 364 -23.89 0.36 30.24
N SER A 365 -24.78 1.23 30.74
CA SER A 365 -26.09 0.82 31.24
C SER A 365 -27.17 1.79 30.80
N LEU A 366 -28.23 1.28 30.19
CA LEU A 366 -29.43 2.04 29.80
C LEU A 366 -30.59 1.70 30.74
N THR A 367 -31.49 2.66 30.97
CA THR A 367 -32.78 2.42 31.66
C THR A 367 -33.92 2.67 30.68
N PHE A 368 -34.97 1.85 30.73
CA PHE A 368 -36.14 1.96 29.85
C PHE A 368 -37.40 2.30 30.66
N ASN A 369 -38.19 3.27 30.19
CA ASN A 369 -39.36 3.79 30.92
C ASN A 369 -40.68 3.10 30.54
N THR A 370 -40.71 2.38 29.42
CA THR A 370 -41.92 1.81 28.85
C THR A 370 -41.69 0.34 28.49
N ALA A 371 -42.67 -0.52 28.77
CA ALA A 371 -42.63 -1.92 28.36
C ALA A 371 -42.99 -2.07 26.86
N GLY A 372 -42.51 -3.12 26.22
CA GLY A 372 -42.74 -3.40 24.80
C GLY A 372 -41.46 -3.51 23.99
N PRO A 373 -41.56 -3.54 22.64
CA PRO A 373 -40.40 -3.60 21.76
C PRO A 373 -39.60 -2.28 21.83
N ALA A 374 -38.29 -2.39 21.97
CA ALA A 374 -37.35 -1.27 21.91
C ALA A 374 -36.14 -1.63 21.04
N THR A 375 -35.37 -0.62 20.62
CA THR A 375 -34.16 -0.82 19.82
C THR A 375 -32.98 -0.10 20.46
N VAL A 376 -31.83 -0.77 20.50
CA VAL A 376 -30.57 -0.20 20.97
C VAL A 376 -29.62 -0.01 19.78
N THR A 377 -28.99 1.15 19.69
CA THR A 377 -27.91 1.42 18.74
C THR A 377 -26.68 1.95 19.47
N ALA A 378 -25.51 1.76 18.88
CA ALA A 378 -24.26 2.36 19.35
C ALA A 378 -23.66 3.22 18.24
N THR A 379 -23.19 4.41 18.59
CA THR A 379 -22.49 5.34 17.68
C THR A 379 -21.11 5.66 18.24
N VAL A 380 -20.07 5.52 17.42
CA VAL A 380 -18.71 5.92 17.81
C VAL A 380 -18.58 7.43 17.63
N THR A 381 -18.34 8.17 18.72
CA THR A 381 -18.33 9.64 18.74
C THR A 381 -16.92 10.24 18.72
N ALA A 382 -15.89 9.46 19.09
CA ALA A 382 -14.48 9.80 18.90
C ALA A 382 -13.65 8.52 18.77
N SER A 383 -12.65 8.53 17.88
CA SER A 383 -11.75 7.39 17.66
C SER A 383 -10.50 7.43 18.53
N GLY A 384 -10.06 6.25 19.00
CA GLY A 384 -8.72 6.06 19.58
C GLY A 384 -7.60 6.09 18.52
N THR A 385 -6.35 5.87 18.94
CA THR A 385 -5.10 6.12 18.17
C THR A 385 -4.80 5.14 17.02
N GLY A 386 -5.80 4.57 16.34
CA GLY A 386 -5.56 3.52 15.33
C GLY A 386 -6.40 3.56 14.04
N CYS A 387 -7.65 4.02 14.10
CA CYS A 387 -8.55 4.08 12.93
C CYS A 387 -9.58 5.22 13.05
N ALA A 388 -9.98 5.82 11.93
CA ALA A 388 -11.05 6.83 11.89
C ALA A 388 -12.44 6.16 12.00
N CYS A 389 -12.89 5.95 13.23
CA CYS A 389 -14.17 5.31 13.55
C CYS A 389 -15.31 6.29 13.85
N THR A 390 -15.03 7.59 13.93
CA THR A 390 -16.01 8.61 14.31
C THR A 390 -17.17 8.64 13.32
N GLY A 391 -18.40 8.59 13.84
CA GLY A 391 -19.65 8.62 13.06
C GLY A 391 -20.17 7.26 12.63
N VAL A 392 -19.45 6.16 12.89
CA VAL A 392 -19.96 4.80 12.57
C VAL A 392 -21.07 4.41 13.56
N VAL A 393 -22.18 3.93 13.03
CA VAL A 393 -23.38 3.52 13.78
C VAL A 393 -23.62 2.02 13.60
N SER A 394 -23.98 1.33 14.68
CA SER A 394 -24.31 -0.10 14.64
C SER A 394 -25.64 -0.36 13.93
N ALA A 395 -25.83 -1.58 13.45
CA ALA A 395 -27.17 -2.07 13.17
C ALA A 395 -28.05 -1.97 14.47
N PRO A 396 -29.35 -1.68 14.35
CA PRO A 396 -30.25 -1.67 15.51
C PRO A 396 -30.40 -3.07 16.11
N LEU A 397 -30.20 -3.20 17.42
CA LEU A 397 -30.49 -4.41 18.17
C LEU A 397 -31.91 -4.33 18.73
N PRO A 398 -32.88 -5.11 18.22
CA PRO A 398 -34.20 -5.19 18.82
C PRO A 398 -34.14 -5.93 20.16
N ILE A 399 -34.84 -5.40 21.15
CA ILE A 399 -35.02 -5.99 22.48
C ILE A 399 -36.49 -5.89 22.89
N THR A 400 -36.89 -6.71 23.87
CA THR A 400 -38.22 -6.64 24.47
C THR A 400 -38.07 -6.23 25.93
N VAL A 401 -38.61 -5.07 26.29
CA VAL A 401 -38.67 -4.59 27.66
C VAL A 401 -39.91 -5.20 28.33
N THR A 402 -39.71 -6.04 29.33
CA THR A 402 -40.79 -6.64 30.09
C THR A 402 -41.29 -5.70 31.18
N PRO A 403 -42.61 -5.72 31.48
CA PRO A 403 -43.13 -5.03 32.63
C PRO A 403 -42.46 -5.51 33.91
N LYS A 404 -42.26 -4.61 34.87
CA LYS A 404 -41.84 -4.98 36.22
C LYS A 404 -42.95 -5.80 36.89
N THR A 405 -42.77 -7.12 36.98
CA THR A 405 -43.69 -7.98 37.72
C THR A 405 -43.49 -7.75 39.22
N SER A 406 -44.53 -7.27 39.90
CA SER A 406 -44.56 -7.22 41.36
C SER A 406 -45.52 -8.31 41.84
N PRO A 407 -45.06 -9.54 42.09
CA PRO A 407 -45.91 -10.61 42.59
C PRO A 407 -46.68 -10.19 43.84
N LEU A 408 -47.96 -10.53 43.85
CA LEU A 408 -48.83 -10.44 45.01
C LEU A 408 -48.79 -11.79 45.74
N SER A 409 -48.68 -11.79 47.06
CA SER A 409 -48.89 -12.97 47.89
C SER A 409 -50.03 -12.71 48.86
N ALA A 410 -50.84 -13.73 49.15
CA ALA A 410 -51.91 -13.65 50.14
C ALA A 410 -51.51 -14.49 51.37
N SER A 411 -51.51 -13.88 52.54
CA SER A 411 -51.16 -14.56 53.80
C SER A 411 -52.30 -15.46 54.25
N PRO A 412 -52.05 -16.63 54.87
CA PRO A 412 -53.09 -17.38 55.54
C PRO A 412 -53.91 -16.48 56.47
N ALA A 413 -55.22 -16.50 56.31
CA ALA A 413 -56.14 -15.74 57.13
C ALA A 413 -57.03 -16.70 57.92
N CYS A 414 -57.59 -16.19 59.00
CA CYS A 414 -58.59 -16.91 59.74
C CYS A 414 -59.79 -16.02 60.09
N TRP A 415 -60.95 -16.64 60.26
CA TRP A 415 -62.19 -15.95 60.66
C TRP A 415 -62.58 -16.30 62.10
N ARG A 416 -63.24 -15.35 62.78
CA ARG A 416 -63.76 -15.52 64.14
C ARG A 416 -65.22 -15.13 64.22
N VAL A 417 -65.94 -15.72 65.18
CA VAL A 417 -67.30 -15.31 65.55
C VAL A 417 -67.23 -14.12 66.49
N ASN A 418 -67.95 -13.05 66.19
CA ASN A 418 -68.05 -11.91 67.09
C ASN A 418 -69.23 -12.13 68.07
N LEU A 419 -68.91 -12.33 69.34
CA LEU A 419 -69.87 -12.38 70.45
C LEU A 419 -69.60 -11.23 71.43
N PRO A 420 -70.63 -10.67 72.11
CA PRO A 420 -72.06 -10.99 72.03
C PRO A 420 -72.80 -10.24 70.88
N PHE A 421 -73.92 -10.81 70.42
CA PHE A 421 -74.83 -10.20 69.44
C PHE A 421 -75.39 -8.85 69.97
N PRO A 422 -75.71 -7.86 69.11
CA PRO A 422 -75.80 -7.88 67.65
C PRO A 422 -74.78 -6.94 66.96
N PHE A 423 -73.80 -7.50 66.25
CA PHE A 423 -72.93 -6.74 65.33
C PHE A 423 -73.34 -6.99 63.88
N PRO A 424 -73.13 -6.03 62.96
CA PRO A 424 -73.57 -6.11 61.56
C PRO A 424 -72.88 -7.21 60.73
N SER A 425 -71.84 -7.87 61.26
CA SER A 425 -71.19 -9.01 60.62
C SER A 425 -70.84 -10.06 61.68
N LEU A 426 -71.55 -11.19 61.64
CA LEU A 426 -71.42 -12.29 62.60
C LEU A 426 -70.03 -12.91 62.59
N PHE A 427 -69.40 -12.95 61.42
CA PHE A 427 -68.05 -13.45 61.23
C PHE A 427 -67.15 -12.33 60.71
N THR A 428 -65.93 -12.26 61.23
CA THR A 428 -64.91 -11.32 60.72
C THR A 428 -63.59 -12.02 60.48
N ALA A 429 -62.89 -11.63 59.42
CA ALA A 429 -61.57 -12.13 59.08
C ALA A 429 -60.62 -10.97 58.76
N THR A 430 -59.35 -11.12 59.10
CA THR A 430 -58.29 -10.19 58.70
C THR A 430 -57.56 -10.78 57.50
N LEU A 431 -57.85 -10.26 56.31
CA LEU A 431 -57.25 -10.70 55.05
C LEU A 431 -56.03 -9.83 54.77
N THR A 432 -54.90 -10.43 54.38
CA THR A 432 -53.65 -9.69 54.16
C THR A 432 -52.98 -10.12 52.87
N ALA A 433 -52.62 -9.16 52.03
CA ALA A 433 -51.84 -9.41 50.82
C ALA A 433 -50.60 -8.51 50.77
N THR A 434 -49.49 -9.05 50.26
CA THR A 434 -48.19 -8.38 50.21
C THR A 434 -47.70 -8.32 48.77
N LEU A 435 -47.40 -7.11 48.29
CA LEU A 435 -46.69 -6.88 47.03
C LEU A 435 -45.18 -6.94 47.25
N THR A 436 -44.49 -7.73 46.42
CA THR A 436 -43.03 -7.80 46.42
C THR A 436 -42.52 -7.43 45.03
N PRO A 437 -41.61 -6.45 44.85
CA PRO A 437 -41.09 -5.56 45.89
C PRO A 437 -42.16 -4.63 46.47
N ALA A 438 -41.93 -4.15 47.70
CA ALA A 438 -42.88 -3.30 48.43
C ALA A 438 -43.23 -2.03 47.64
N GLN A 439 -44.52 -1.84 47.37
CA GLN A 439 -45.05 -0.66 46.71
C GLN A 439 -46.22 -0.12 47.54
N ALA A 440 -46.12 1.13 48.00
CA ALA A 440 -47.19 1.80 48.74
C ALA A 440 -48.25 2.36 47.80
N GLY A 441 -49.48 2.50 48.30
CA GLY A 441 -50.56 3.18 47.57
C GLY A 441 -51.26 2.33 46.51
N VAL A 442 -50.97 1.02 46.41
CA VAL A 442 -51.62 0.14 45.44
C VAL A 442 -52.92 -0.41 46.03
N PRO A 443 -54.08 -0.21 45.38
CA PRO A 443 -55.35 -0.80 45.81
C PRO A 443 -55.38 -2.32 45.54
N VAL A 444 -55.80 -3.08 46.54
CA VAL A 444 -55.96 -4.54 46.51
C VAL A 444 -57.40 -4.89 46.89
N THR A 445 -58.10 -5.59 45.99
CA THR A 445 -59.47 -6.08 46.20
C THR A 445 -59.44 -7.52 46.67
N PHE A 446 -60.20 -7.84 47.73
CA PHE A 446 -60.29 -9.18 48.30
C PHE A 446 -61.63 -9.84 47.95
N PHE A 447 -61.60 -11.14 47.67
CA PHE A 447 -62.73 -11.96 47.28
C PHE A 447 -62.80 -13.23 48.13
N VAL A 448 -64.01 -13.64 48.53
CA VAL A 448 -64.27 -14.93 49.21
C VAL A 448 -65.43 -15.61 48.49
N SER A 449 -65.27 -16.89 48.12
CA SER A 449 -66.21 -17.62 47.24
C SER A 449 -66.50 -16.90 45.92
N GLY A 450 -65.52 -16.15 45.39
CA GLY A 450 -65.66 -15.37 44.15
C GLY A 450 -66.41 -14.04 44.29
N LEU A 451 -66.91 -13.69 45.48
CA LEU A 451 -67.60 -12.42 45.73
C LEU A 451 -66.65 -11.41 46.41
N PRO A 452 -66.64 -10.13 45.98
CA PRO A 452 -65.80 -9.11 46.60
C PRO A 452 -66.25 -8.81 48.02
N VAL A 453 -65.31 -8.83 48.97
CA VAL A 453 -65.56 -8.54 50.40
C VAL A 453 -65.00 -7.19 50.85
N GLY A 454 -64.20 -6.53 50.00
CA GLY A 454 -63.71 -5.17 50.21
C GLY A 454 -62.37 -4.89 49.53
N THR A 455 -61.88 -3.66 49.68
CA THR A 455 -60.59 -3.18 49.15
C THR A 455 -59.74 -2.58 50.26
N ALA A 456 -58.42 -2.81 50.22
CA ALA A 456 -57.44 -2.15 51.06
C ALA A 456 -56.26 -1.65 50.23
N VAL A 457 -55.53 -0.64 50.72
CA VAL A 457 -54.39 -0.05 50.03
C VAL A 457 -53.09 -0.50 50.69
N THR A 458 -52.07 -0.83 49.89
CA THR A 458 -50.76 -1.24 50.42
C THR A 458 -50.05 -0.10 51.15
N ASN A 459 -49.44 -0.41 52.29
CA ASN A 459 -48.61 0.52 53.05
C ASN A 459 -47.16 0.61 52.49
N ALA A 460 -46.27 1.34 53.18
CA ALA A 460 -44.85 1.47 52.80
C ALA A 460 -44.10 0.14 52.66
N SER A 461 -44.52 -0.89 53.40
CA SER A 461 -43.98 -2.26 53.30
C SER A 461 -44.65 -3.10 52.21
N GLY A 462 -45.54 -2.53 51.40
CA GLY A 462 -46.25 -3.25 50.33
C GLY A 462 -47.40 -4.13 50.81
N VAL A 463 -47.82 -4.00 52.07
CA VAL A 463 -48.84 -4.85 52.69
C VAL A 463 -50.20 -4.15 52.69
N ALA A 464 -51.22 -4.79 52.15
CA ALA A 464 -52.63 -4.40 52.24
C ALA A 464 -53.36 -5.34 53.20
N THR A 465 -54.02 -4.77 54.23
CA THR A 465 -54.76 -5.55 55.24
C THR A 465 -56.21 -5.07 55.28
N LEU A 466 -57.16 -5.99 55.14
CA LEU A 466 -58.59 -5.74 55.19
C LEU A 466 -59.23 -6.54 56.34
N ASN A 467 -59.96 -5.86 57.22
CA ASN A 467 -60.86 -6.51 58.17
C ASN A 467 -62.25 -6.63 57.53
N ALA A 468 -62.56 -7.82 57.02
CA ALA A 468 -63.80 -8.08 56.27
C ALA A 468 -64.84 -8.76 57.16
N GLY A 469 -66.10 -8.32 57.04
CA GLY A 469 -67.27 -9.06 57.53
C GLY A 469 -67.64 -10.16 56.54
N LEU A 470 -67.90 -11.38 57.04
CA LEU A 470 -68.19 -12.55 56.23
C LEU A 470 -69.58 -13.11 56.54
N SER A 471 -70.26 -13.61 55.50
CA SER A 471 -71.51 -14.37 55.62
C SER A 471 -71.26 -15.86 55.91
N ILE A 472 -72.30 -16.59 56.28
CA ILE A 472 -72.22 -18.03 56.57
C ILE A 472 -71.75 -18.87 55.37
N LEU A 473 -72.05 -18.44 54.14
CA LEU A 473 -71.59 -19.08 52.89
C LEU A 473 -70.14 -18.74 52.54
N GLN A 474 -69.59 -17.65 53.08
CA GLN A 474 -68.21 -17.25 52.84
C GLN A 474 -67.24 -17.90 53.82
N ILE A 475 -67.67 -18.20 55.05
CA ILE A 475 -66.83 -18.93 56.01
C ILE A 475 -66.71 -20.43 55.72
N SER A 476 -67.60 -21.00 54.90
CA SER A 476 -67.44 -22.36 54.37
C SER A 476 -66.43 -22.43 53.23
N ALA A 477 -65.98 -21.29 52.71
CA ALA A 477 -64.85 -21.22 51.79
C ALA A 477 -63.56 -21.52 52.56
N SER A 478 -62.74 -22.43 52.01
CA SER A 478 -61.41 -22.74 52.56
C SER A 478 -60.33 -21.75 52.13
N SER A 479 -60.68 -20.71 51.35
CA SER A 479 -59.73 -19.76 50.77
C SER A 479 -60.35 -18.40 50.44
N TYR A 480 -59.48 -17.41 50.24
CA TYR A 480 -59.81 -16.09 49.72
C TYR A 480 -58.79 -15.68 48.64
N THR A 481 -59.19 -14.80 47.72
CA THR A 481 -58.32 -14.30 46.65
C THR A 481 -58.13 -12.79 46.79
N ALA A 482 -56.89 -12.33 46.71
CA ALA A 482 -56.52 -10.92 46.61
C ALA A 482 -56.14 -10.60 45.16
N VAL A 483 -56.57 -9.45 44.63
CA VAL A 483 -56.32 -9.00 43.26
C VAL A 483 -55.86 -7.55 43.28
N ALA A 484 -54.78 -7.22 42.56
CA ALA A 484 -54.24 -5.88 42.41
C ALA A 484 -53.82 -5.61 40.97
N THR A 485 -53.73 -4.34 40.57
CA THR A 485 -53.15 -3.95 39.27
C THR A 485 -51.88 -3.15 39.51
N VAL A 486 -50.75 -3.67 39.03
CA VAL A 486 -49.42 -3.04 39.20
C VAL A 486 -48.80 -2.82 37.82
N GLY A 487 -48.42 -1.58 37.51
CA GLY A 487 -47.79 -1.25 36.23
C GLY A 487 -48.64 -1.60 34.99
N GLY A 488 -49.97 -1.55 35.13
CA GLY A 488 -50.91 -1.92 34.07
C GLY A 488 -51.20 -3.43 33.94
N VAL A 489 -50.62 -4.27 34.80
CA VAL A 489 -50.81 -5.73 34.80
C VAL A 489 -51.58 -6.15 36.04
N THR A 490 -52.64 -6.95 35.86
CA THR A 490 -53.39 -7.54 36.98
C THR A 490 -52.66 -8.74 37.55
N VAL A 491 -52.40 -8.70 38.85
CA VAL A 491 -51.80 -9.79 39.65
C VAL A 491 -52.80 -10.27 40.69
N GLN A 492 -52.81 -11.57 40.98
CA GLN A 492 -53.71 -12.17 41.96
C GLN A 492 -53.00 -13.25 42.78
N ALA A 493 -53.49 -13.46 44.00
CA ALA A 493 -52.97 -14.48 44.92
C ALA A 493 -54.09 -15.04 45.79
N THR A 494 -54.03 -16.33 46.09
CA THR A 494 -55.02 -17.00 46.94
C THR A 494 -54.38 -17.40 48.26
N GLY A 495 -55.04 -17.04 49.37
CA GLY A 495 -54.65 -17.43 50.72
C GLY A 495 -55.67 -18.42 51.30
N SER A 496 -55.24 -19.24 52.25
CA SER A 496 -56.19 -20.07 53.01
C SER A 496 -57.06 -19.21 53.92
N LEU A 497 -58.30 -19.63 54.12
CA LEU A 497 -59.24 -19.03 55.05
C LEU A 497 -59.79 -20.13 55.93
N VAL A 498 -59.39 -20.14 57.20
CA VAL A 498 -59.76 -21.19 58.17
C VAL A 498 -60.38 -20.56 59.42
N PRO A 499 -61.09 -21.31 60.28
CA PRO A 499 -61.49 -20.80 61.57
C PRO A 499 -60.25 -20.41 62.41
N CYS A 500 -60.26 -19.25 63.07
CA CYS A 500 -59.19 -18.87 63.98
C CYS A 500 -59.26 -19.77 65.24
N PHE A 501 -58.23 -20.58 65.47
CA PHE A 501 -57.95 -21.17 66.79
C PHE A 501 -56.99 -20.22 67.54
N PRO A 502 -57.13 -19.91 68.86
CA PRO A 502 -57.06 -20.87 70.01
C PRO A 502 -57.79 -20.43 71.34
N PRO A 503 -57.63 -21.09 72.53
CA PRO A 503 -57.34 -22.49 72.86
C PRO A 503 -58.49 -23.18 73.65
N ALA A 504 -58.28 -24.48 73.90
CA ALA A 504 -59.08 -25.48 74.63
C ALA A 504 -60.19 -26.16 73.82
#